data_AF-A0A5R9FZQ7-F1
#
_entry.id   AF-A0A5R9FZQ7-F1
#
_cell.length_a   1.000
_cell.length_b   1.000
_cell.length_c   1.000
_cell.angle_alpha   90.00
_cell.angle_beta   90.00
_cell.angle_gamma   90.00
#
_symmetry.space_group_name_H-M   'P 1'
#
loop_
_entity.id
_entity.type
_entity.pdbx_description
1 polymer ?
#
loop_
_entity_poly.entity_id
_entity_poly.type
_entity_poly.pdbx_seq_one_letter_code
_entity_poly.pdbx_strand_id
1 'polypeptide(L)'
;MTEAYPHLSVMELGPGEPAPVGAGWVAVAGLAAGGADLDTFLAWDSAQVQSDYGQRARPDVVASFGLHRYAWPACLLFTMPWFLLRRVPRFPVEHVSFQRTLGRMAVRVGEFACLPGDPAATLPGARVVPDEDALRAEVRAAVAEHMEPVLGGFGPRMRRRGRALWGMATDEIVEGLWYVAQLLGEERRAMAELERLLPGATRPYVGTAAFRELTGPSGNALTTRDRASCCFFYTVDPEDTCANCPRNCDAVRIEKLTAAAAC
;
A
#
# COMPACT_ATOMS: atom_id res chain seq x y z
N MET A 1 -3.57 12.20 -9.11
CA MET A 1 -2.56 11.28 -8.55
C MET A 1 -1.22 11.44 -9.26
N THR A 2 -1.12 11.21 -10.58
CA THR A 2 0.14 11.33 -11.31
C THR A 2 0.75 12.73 -11.28
N GLU A 3 -0.05 13.80 -11.20
CA GLU A 3 0.44 15.17 -11.01
C GLU A 3 1.08 15.38 -9.63
N ALA A 4 0.50 14.79 -8.57
CA ALA A 4 1.00 14.91 -7.21
C ALA A 4 2.13 13.93 -6.89
N TYR A 5 2.15 12.76 -7.53
CA TYR A 5 3.17 11.73 -7.38
C TYR A 5 3.50 11.11 -8.76
N PRO A 6 4.44 11.71 -9.52
CA PRO A 6 4.74 11.30 -10.90
C PRO A 6 5.40 9.93 -11.00
N HIS A 7 5.87 9.39 -9.86
CA HIS A 7 6.46 8.06 -9.77
C HIS A 7 5.42 6.93 -9.73
N LEU A 8 4.12 7.23 -9.69
CA LEU A 8 3.05 6.26 -9.88
C LEU A 8 2.10 6.70 -11.00
N SER A 9 2.00 5.88 -12.04
CA SER A 9 1.03 6.08 -13.12
C SER A 9 0.16 4.84 -13.29
N VAL A 10 -1.12 5.08 -13.59
CA VAL A 10 -2.11 4.03 -13.80
C VAL A 10 -2.66 4.18 -15.20
N MET A 11 -2.62 3.10 -15.97
CA MET A 11 -3.24 2.99 -17.29
C MET A 11 -4.45 2.06 -17.18
N GLU A 12 -5.60 2.53 -17.65
CA GLU A 12 -6.80 1.72 -17.77
C GLU A 12 -6.77 0.98 -19.11
N LEU A 13 -6.94 -0.34 -19.08
CA LEU A 13 -6.98 -1.19 -20.25
C LEU A 13 -8.41 -1.31 -20.77
N GLY A 14 -8.60 -1.04 -22.07
CA GLY A 14 -9.89 -1.18 -22.73
C GLY A 14 -10.37 -2.63 -22.79
N PRO A 15 -11.67 -2.89 -23.00
CA PRO A 15 -12.21 -4.26 -23.12
C PRO A 15 -11.46 -5.09 -24.17
N GLY A 16 -10.96 -6.26 -23.78
CA GLY A 16 -10.21 -7.16 -24.67
C GLY A 16 -8.79 -6.71 -25.02
N GLU A 17 -8.35 -5.52 -24.59
CA GLU A 17 -6.96 -5.08 -24.75
C GLU A 17 -6.02 -6.00 -23.96
N PRO A 18 -4.95 -6.53 -24.56
CA PRO A 18 -4.02 -7.42 -23.87
C PRO A 18 -3.28 -6.65 -22.77
N ALA A 19 -3.06 -7.31 -21.61
CA ALA A 19 -2.22 -6.76 -20.57
C ALA A 19 -0.75 -6.65 -21.05
N PRO A 20 -0.01 -5.62 -20.64
CA PRO A 20 1.40 -5.48 -21.01
C PRO A 20 2.24 -6.62 -20.42
N VAL A 21 3.18 -7.11 -21.22
CA VAL A 21 4.11 -8.19 -20.86
C VAL A 21 5.55 -7.81 -21.18
N GLY A 22 6.52 -8.43 -20.51
CA GLY A 22 7.95 -8.15 -20.70
C GLY A 22 8.39 -6.81 -20.10
N ALA A 23 9.64 -6.39 -20.32
CA ALA A 23 10.17 -5.07 -19.90
C ALA A 23 9.91 -4.68 -18.43
N GLY A 24 9.94 -5.66 -17.51
CA GLY A 24 9.70 -5.46 -16.08
C GLY A 24 8.24 -5.43 -15.66
N TRP A 25 7.30 -5.72 -16.56
CA TRP A 25 5.90 -6.00 -16.23
C TRP A 25 5.76 -7.40 -15.63
N VAL A 26 4.99 -7.49 -14.55
CA VAL A 26 4.55 -8.74 -13.94
C VAL A 26 3.03 -8.73 -13.77
N ALA A 27 2.37 -9.82 -14.17
CA ALA A 27 0.96 -10.02 -13.87
C ALA A 27 0.81 -10.31 -12.37
N VAL A 28 -0.10 -9.62 -11.69
CA VAL A 28 -0.25 -9.77 -10.23
C VAL A 28 -0.76 -11.16 -9.87
N ALA A 29 -1.59 -11.77 -10.72
CA ALA A 29 -1.97 -13.18 -10.60
C ALA A 29 -0.74 -14.13 -10.51
N GLY A 30 0.36 -13.81 -11.21
CA GLY A 30 1.61 -14.55 -11.13
C GLY A 30 2.30 -14.42 -9.77
N LEU A 31 2.26 -13.22 -9.16
CA LEU A 31 2.74 -13.00 -7.80
C LEU A 31 1.89 -13.77 -6.78
N ALA A 32 0.56 -13.72 -6.94
CA ALA A 32 -0.40 -14.44 -6.11
C ALA A 32 -0.24 -15.97 -6.19
N ALA A 33 0.09 -16.51 -7.37
CA ALA A 33 0.37 -17.93 -7.54
C ALA A 33 1.62 -18.40 -6.76
N GLY A 34 2.52 -17.49 -6.40
CA GLY A 34 3.69 -17.78 -5.56
C GLY A 34 4.79 -18.62 -6.22
N GLY A 35 4.75 -18.77 -7.55
CA GLY A 35 5.68 -19.57 -8.34
C GLY A 35 6.82 -18.74 -8.98
N ALA A 36 7.19 -19.10 -10.21
CA ALA A 36 8.34 -18.54 -10.92
C ALA A 36 8.28 -17.01 -11.13
N ASP A 37 7.08 -16.46 -11.32
CA ASP A 37 6.89 -15.01 -11.45
C ASP A 37 7.28 -14.28 -10.15
N LEU A 38 6.86 -14.82 -9.00
CA LEU A 38 7.25 -14.28 -7.70
C LEU A 38 8.76 -14.47 -7.45
N ASP A 39 9.34 -15.61 -7.82
CA ASP A 39 10.77 -15.83 -7.67
C ASP A 39 11.59 -14.84 -8.51
N THR A 40 11.17 -14.59 -9.75
CA THR A 40 11.80 -13.60 -10.63
C THR A 40 11.66 -12.19 -10.05
N PHE A 41 10.47 -11.86 -9.54
CA PHE A 41 10.20 -10.58 -8.88
C PHE A 41 11.12 -10.37 -7.67
N LEU A 42 11.31 -11.39 -6.82
CA LEU A 42 12.17 -11.29 -5.63
C LEU A 42 13.67 -11.39 -5.93
N ALA A 43 14.07 -12.09 -6.99
CA ALA A 43 15.46 -12.14 -7.42
C ALA A 43 15.99 -10.73 -7.73
N TRP A 44 15.15 -9.87 -8.30
CA TRP A 44 15.49 -8.46 -8.53
C TRP A 44 15.72 -7.70 -7.21
N ASP A 45 14.85 -7.89 -6.21
CA ASP A 45 15.03 -7.25 -4.89
C ASP A 45 16.32 -7.74 -4.21
N SER A 46 16.61 -9.03 -4.32
CA SER A 46 17.85 -9.62 -3.78
C SER A 46 19.10 -9.03 -4.45
N ALA A 47 19.07 -8.85 -5.76
CA ALA A 47 20.18 -8.27 -6.51
C ALA A 47 20.36 -6.78 -6.16
N GLN A 48 19.26 -6.05 -6.00
CA GLN A 48 19.31 -4.64 -5.62
C GLN A 48 19.89 -4.45 -4.22
N VAL A 49 19.48 -5.24 -3.22
CA VAL A 49 20.08 -5.14 -1.88
C VAL A 49 21.59 -5.38 -1.91
N GLN A 50 22.05 -6.34 -2.70
CA GLN A 50 23.48 -6.60 -2.86
C GLN A 50 24.22 -5.42 -3.53
N SER A 51 23.59 -4.76 -4.49
CA SER A 51 24.13 -3.58 -5.17
C SER A 51 24.23 -2.38 -4.21
N ASP A 52 23.14 -2.10 -3.50
CA ASP A 52 23.01 -0.86 -2.72
C ASP A 52 23.74 -0.93 -1.37
N TYR A 53 23.79 -2.12 -0.75
CA TYR A 53 24.33 -2.30 0.61
C TYR A 53 25.57 -3.20 0.67
N GLY A 54 26.06 -3.72 -0.45
CA GLY A 54 27.24 -4.58 -0.50
C GLY A 54 27.07 -5.95 0.19
N GLN A 55 25.87 -6.31 0.64
CA GLN A 55 25.59 -7.56 1.35
C GLN A 55 24.27 -8.20 0.90
N ARG A 56 24.08 -9.49 1.21
CA ARG A 56 22.82 -10.19 0.94
C ARG A 56 21.86 -10.07 2.11
N ALA A 57 20.64 -9.62 1.83
CA ALA A 57 19.54 -9.74 2.78
C ALA A 57 19.11 -11.21 2.95
N ARG A 58 18.54 -11.52 4.13
CA ARG A 58 17.86 -12.80 4.32
C ARG A 58 16.64 -12.91 3.39
N PRO A 59 16.26 -14.11 2.94
CA PRO A 59 15.11 -14.29 2.03
C PRO A 59 13.80 -13.69 2.54
N ASP A 60 13.52 -13.76 3.85
CA ASP A 60 12.30 -13.19 4.44
C ASP A 60 12.26 -11.66 4.41
N VAL A 61 13.44 -11.03 4.41
CA VAL A 61 13.60 -9.58 4.33
C VAL A 61 13.44 -9.12 2.88
N VAL A 62 14.02 -9.85 1.92
CA VAL A 62 13.81 -9.64 0.48
C VAL A 62 12.33 -9.75 0.14
N ALA A 63 11.64 -10.80 0.62
CA ALA A 63 10.21 -10.97 0.43
C ALA A 63 9.39 -9.81 1.01
N SER A 64 9.82 -9.26 2.16
CA SER A 64 9.17 -8.11 2.77
C SER A 64 9.31 -6.84 1.92
N PHE A 65 10.47 -6.58 1.30
CA PHE A 65 10.64 -5.46 0.35
C PHE A 65 9.84 -5.63 -0.91
N GLY A 66 9.91 -6.83 -1.51
CA GLY A 66 9.14 -7.12 -2.70
C GLY A 66 7.65 -6.90 -2.45
N LEU A 67 7.13 -7.37 -1.31
CA LEU A 67 5.74 -7.17 -0.92
C LEU A 67 5.43 -5.69 -0.71
N HIS A 68 6.21 -4.96 0.08
CA HIS A 68 6.00 -3.53 0.32
C HIS A 68 5.96 -2.72 -0.99
N ARG A 69 6.93 -2.96 -1.89
CA ARG A 69 7.03 -2.29 -3.19
C ARG A 69 5.82 -2.51 -4.10
N TYR A 70 5.14 -3.64 -3.96
CA TYR A 70 3.93 -3.93 -4.70
C TYR A 70 2.67 -3.45 -3.97
N ALA A 71 2.57 -3.77 -2.68
CA ALA A 71 1.38 -3.53 -1.89
C ALA A 71 1.12 -2.04 -1.66
N TRP A 72 2.17 -1.21 -1.54
CA TRP A 72 2.04 0.25 -1.42
C TRP A 72 1.26 0.87 -2.60
N PRO A 73 1.70 0.74 -3.87
CA PRO A 73 0.93 1.27 -4.99
C PRO A 73 -0.39 0.52 -5.23
N ALA A 74 -0.46 -0.78 -4.94
CA ALA A 74 -1.70 -1.55 -5.07
C ALA A 74 -2.80 -1.03 -4.13
N CYS A 75 -2.49 -0.70 -2.87
CA CYS A 75 -3.47 -0.13 -1.95
C CYS A 75 -3.97 1.24 -2.43
N LEU A 76 -3.11 2.05 -3.06
CA LEU A 76 -3.49 3.34 -3.65
C LEU A 76 -4.51 3.23 -4.78
N LEU A 77 -4.54 2.11 -5.53
CA LEU A 77 -5.57 1.87 -6.55
C LEU A 77 -6.99 1.93 -5.99
N PHE A 78 -7.16 1.59 -4.71
CA PHE A 78 -8.45 1.57 -4.03
C PHE A 78 -8.66 2.82 -3.18
N THR A 79 -7.64 3.22 -2.42
CA THR A 79 -7.79 4.30 -1.44
C THR A 79 -7.84 5.68 -2.08
N MET A 80 -7.14 5.91 -3.21
CA MET A 80 -7.14 7.22 -3.87
C MET A 80 -8.49 7.55 -4.52
N PRO A 81 -9.11 6.68 -5.33
CA PRO A 81 -10.45 6.94 -5.85
C PRO A 81 -11.50 7.09 -4.75
N TRP A 82 -11.37 6.34 -3.66
CA TRP A 82 -12.28 6.47 -2.52
C TRP A 82 -12.12 7.83 -1.84
N PHE A 83 -10.89 8.23 -1.53
CA PHE A 83 -10.60 9.47 -0.82
C PHE A 83 -10.96 10.72 -1.64
N LEU A 84 -10.72 10.69 -2.95
CA LEU A 84 -10.94 11.85 -3.82
C LEU A 84 -12.36 11.92 -4.38
N LEU A 85 -12.94 10.77 -4.73
CA LEU A 85 -14.17 10.71 -5.53
C LEU A 85 -15.29 9.93 -4.84
N ARG A 86 -15.07 9.38 -3.64
CA ARG A 86 -16.02 8.46 -2.97
C ARG A 86 -16.42 7.27 -3.84
N ARG A 87 -15.46 6.76 -4.64
CA ARG A 87 -15.63 5.59 -5.50
C ARG A 87 -14.64 4.49 -5.15
N VAL A 88 -15.09 3.25 -5.07
CA VAL A 88 -14.25 2.10 -4.71
C VAL A 88 -14.20 1.12 -5.86
N PRO A 89 -13.14 1.11 -6.68
CA PRO A 89 -13.00 0.13 -7.76
C PRO A 89 -12.73 -1.27 -7.22
N ARG A 90 -13.13 -2.29 -7.99
CA ARG A 90 -12.76 -3.69 -7.77
C ARG A 90 -11.67 -4.11 -8.76
N PHE A 91 -10.55 -4.57 -8.23
CA PHE A 91 -9.43 -5.07 -9.03
C PHE A 91 -9.03 -6.47 -8.55
N PRO A 92 -9.64 -7.54 -9.05
CA PRO A 92 -9.09 -8.89 -8.91
C PRO A 92 -7.62 -8.94 -9.40
N VAL A 93 -6.82 -9.88 -8.90
CA VAL A 93 -5.38 -9.94 -9.23
C VAL A 93 -5.11 -10.19 -10.72
N GLU A 94 -6.07 -10.80 -11.43
CA GLU A 94 -6.05 -11.04 -12.87
C GLU A 94 -6.19 -9.74 -13.67
N HIS A 95 -6.73 -8.69 -13.05
CA HIS A 95 -6.99 -7.40 -13.69
C HIS A 95 -5.87 -6.39 -13.49
N VAL A 96 -4.77 -6.78 -12.84
CA VAL A 96 -3.67 -5.86 -12.52
C VAL A 96 -2.35 -6.42 -13.04
N SER A 97 -1.60 -5.58 -13.73
CA SER A 97 -0.19 -5.80 -14.04
C SER A 97 0.63 -4.64 -13.46
N PHE A 98 1.81 -4.96 -12.94
CA PHE A 98 2.69 -4.00 -12.29
C PHE A 98 4.03 -3.91 -13.02
N GLN A 99 4.44 -2.70 -13.34
CA GLN A 99 5.77 -2.38 -13.83
C GLN A 99 6.54 -1.75 -12.69
N ARG A 100 7.48 -2.52 -12.14
CA ARG A 100 8.24 -2.13 -10.96
C ARG A 100 9.14 -0.91 -11.19
N THR A 101 9.96 -0.91 -12.24
CA THR A 101 11.06 0.05 -12.43
C THR A 101 10.58 1.48 -12.67
N LEU A 102 9.43 1.64 -13.29
CA LEU A 102 8.82 2.89 -13.73
C LEU A 102 7.59 3.25 -12.88
N GLY A 103 7.22 2.40 -11.91
CA GLY A 103 6.03 2.59 -11.07
C GLY A 103 4.75 2.72 -11.91
N ARG A 104 4.53 1.79 -12.85
CA ARG A 104 3.31 1.80 -13.67
C ARG A 104 2.39 0.65 -13.28
N MET A 105 1.10 0.90 -13.30
CA MET A 105 0.08 -0.13 -13.12
C MET A 105 -0.85 -0.14 -14.32
N ALA A 106 -1.06 -1.29 -14.91
CA ALA A 106 -2.10 -1.49 -15.90
C ALA A 106 -3.27 -2.20 -15.23
N VAL A 107 -4.45 -1.59 -15.30
CA VAL A 107 -5.64 -2.07 -14.59
C VAL A 107 -6.81 -2.24 -15.55
N ARG A 108 -7.63 -3.25 -15.29
CA ARG A 108 -8.94 -3.40 -15.92
C ARG A 108 -10.03 -3.11 -14.90
N VAL A 109 -10.73 -2.01 -15.09
CA VAL A 109 -11.85 -1.63 -14.23
C VAL A 109 -13.09 -2.42 -14.67
N GLY A 110 -13.67 -3.18 -13.75
CA GLY A 110 -14.93 -3.90 -13.97
C GLY A 110 -16.08 -3.23 -13.25
N GLU A 111 -16.15 -3.42 -11.94
CA GLU A 111 -17.16 -2.84 -11.07
C GLU A 111 -16.55 -1.81 -10.11
N PHE A 112 -17.37 -0.88 -9.64
CA PHE A 112 -17.01 0.03 -8.57
C PHE A 112 -18.20 0.37 -7.69
N ALA A 113 -17.97 0.60 -6.40
CA ALA A 113 -18.99 1.11 -5.49
C ALA A 113 -18.98 2.66 -5.44
N CYS A 114 -20.14 3.28 -5.30
CA CYS A 114 -20.28 4.74 -5.12
C CYS A 114 -21.48 5.07 -4.21
N LEU A 115 -21.58 6.33 -3.78
CA LEU A 115 -22.70 6.81 -2.94
C LEU A 115 -23.94 7.17 -3.79
N PRO A 116 -25.13 7.29 -3.16
CA PRO A 116 -26.31 7.78 -3.84
C PRO A 116 -26.09 9.21 -4.34
N GLY A 117 -26.49 9.48 -5.58
CA GLY A 117 -26.31 10.79 -6.21
C GLY A 117 -24.93 11.02 -6.85
N ASP A 118 -24.01 10.06 -6.80
CA ASP A 118 -22.77 10.14 -7.58
C ASP A 118 -23.11 10.19 -9.09
N PRO A 119 -22.55 11.14 -9.87
CA PRO A 119 -22.78 11.22 -11.32
C PRO A 119 -22.43 9.95 -12.10
N ALA A 120 -21.52 9.12 -11.58
CA ALA A 120 -21.12 7.84 -12.17
C ALA A 120 -22.05 6.68 -11.79
N ALA A 121 -23.06 6.88 -10.94
CA ALA A 121 -23.98 5.82 -10.52
C ALA A 121 -24.79 5.20 -11.68
N THR A 122 -24.84 5.87 -12.83
CA THR A 122 -25.51 5.39 -14.06
C THR A 122 -24.57 4.62 -15.01
N LEU A 123 -23.26 4.59 -14.72
CA LEU A 123 -22.30 3.87 -15.56
C LEU A 123 -22.45 2.35 -15.39
N PRO A 124 -22.15 1.57 -16.45
CA PRO A 124 -22.03 0.13 -16.32
C PRO A 124 -21.02 -0.26 -15.22
N GLY A 125 -21.38 -1.24 -14.39
CA GLY A 125 -20.54 -1.69 -13.28
C GLY A 125 -20.62 -0.84 -12.00
N ALA A 126 -21.39 0.25 -11.99
CA ALA A 126 -21.63 1.04 -10.79
C ALA A 126 -22.54 0.28 -9.80
N ARG A 127 -22.09 0.18 -8.55
CA ARG A 127 -22.85 -0.35 -7.41
C ARG A 127 -23.09 0.76 -6.38
N VAL A 128 -24.33 1.21 -6.27
CA VAL A 128 -24.67 2.23 -5.26
C VAL A 128 -24.78 1.57 -3.89
N VAL A 129 -24.01 2.05 -2.93
CA VAL A 129 -24.10 1.67 -1.51
C VAL A 129 -24.83 2.74 -0.71
N PRO A 130 -25.49 2.40 0.42
CA PRO A 130 -26.43 3.32 1.06
C PRO A 130 -25.76 4.54 1.73
N ASP A 131 -24.55 4.40 2.25
CA ASP A 131 -23.87 5.43 3.05
C ASP A 131 -22.34 5.28 3.06
N GLU A 132 -21.68 6.23 3.72
CA GLU A 132 -20.22 6.29 3.88
C GLU A 132 -19.65 5.10 4.67
N ASP A 133 -20.41 4.53 5.61
CA ASP A 133 -19.95 3.37 6.39
C ASP A 133 -19.93 2.11 5.52
N ALA A 134 -20.95 1.93 4.69
CA ALA A 134 -21.00 0.91 3.65
C ALA A 134 -19.88 1.12 2.61
N LEU A 135 -19.60 2.35 2.20
CA LEU A 135 -18.50 2.64 1.27
C LEU A 135 -17.13 2.27 1.87
N ARG A 136 -16.88 2.58 3.15
CA ARG A 136 -15.65 2.14 3.85
C ARG A 136 -15.57 0.62 3.97
N ALA A 137 -16.71 -0.06 4.12
CA ALA A 137 -16.75 -1.52 4.07
C ALA A 137 -16.36 -2.06 2.68
N GLU A 138 -16.81 -1.42 1.60
CA GLU A 138 -16.38 -1.75 0.24
C GLU A 138 -14.87 -1.55 0.04
N VAL A 139 -14.27 -0.47 0.55
CA VAL A 139 -12.80 -0.28 0.49
C VAL A 139 -12.08 -1.44 1.16
N ARG A 140 -12.48 -1.78 2.38
CA ARG A 140 -11.90 -2.92 3.13
C ARG A 140 -12.07 -4.23 2.37
N ALA A 141 -13.23 -4.47 1.77
CA ALA A 141 -13.49 -5.69 1.03
C ALA A 141 -12.69 -5.75 -0.28
N ALA A 142 -12.61 -4.66 -1.04
CA ALA A 142 -11.91 -4.60 -2.31
C ALA A 142 -10.39 -4.78 -2.14
N VAL A 143 -9.81 -4.12 -1.15
CA VAL A 143 -8.38 -4.32 -0.84
C VAL A 143 -8.14 -5.73 -0.31
N ALA A 144 -9.05 -6.31 0.48
CA ALA A 144 -8.88 -7.67 1.00
C ALA A 144 -8.96 -8.72 -0.11
N GLU A 145 -9.94 -8.60 -1.01
CA GLU A 145 -10.09 -9.46 -2.19
C GLU A 145 -8.82 -9.48 -3.05
N HIS A 146 -8.21 -8.31 -3.24
CA HIS A 146 -6.99 -8.19 -4.00
C HIS A 146 -5.76 -8.71 -3.25
N MET A 147 -5.61 -8.33 -1.97
CA MET A 147 -4.39 -8.62 -1.21
C MET A 147 -4.35 -10.05 -0.68
N GLU A 148 -5.47 -10.68 -0.33
CA GLU A 148 -5.49 -12.05 0.19
C GLU A 148 -4.70 -13.06 -0.67
N PRO A 149 -4.94 -13.18 -1.99
CA PRO A 149 -4.17 -14.10 -2.83
C PRO A 149 -2.69 -13.68 -2.96
N VAL A 150 -2.38 -12.37 -3.01
CA VAL A 150 -0.99 -11.88 -3.01
C VAL A 150 -0.26 -12.27 -1.73
N LEU A 151 -0.88 -12.03 -0.57
CA LEU A 151 -0.36 -12.44 0.73
C LEU A 151 -0.20 -13.97 0.81
N GLY A 152 -1.10 -14.73 0.19
CA GLY A 152 -0.98 -16.18 0.02
C GLY A 152 0.29 -16.59 -0.74
N GLY A 153 0.55 -15.98 -1.90
CA GLY A 153 1.74 -16.24 -2.71
C GLY A 153 3.06 -15.90 -2.02
N PHE A 154 3.10 -14.78 -1.28
CA PHE A 154 4.27 -14.36 -0.51
C PHE A 154 4.47 -15.16 0.78
N GLY A 155 3.40 -15.63 1.42
CA GLY A 155 3.39 -16.28 2.73
C GLY A 155 4.51 -17.31 2.97
N PRO A 156 4.76 -18.25 2.04
CA PRO A 156 5.85 -19.23 2.16
C PRO A 156 7.25 -18.62 2.28
N ARG A 157 7.48 -17.42 1.74
CA ARG A 157 8.77 -16.71 1.77
C ARG A 157 8.90 -15.76 2.96
N MET A 158 7.78 -15.48 3.67
CA MET A 158 7.74 -14.55 4.79
C MET A 158 8.07 -15.22 6.13
N ARG A 159 8.76 -14.48 7.00
CA ARG A 159 8.99 -14.87 8.40
C ARG A 159 7.71 -14.84 9.24
N ARG A 160 6.86 -13.82 9.05
CA ARG A 160 5.55 -13.69 9.71
C ARG A 160 4.46 -14.07 8.71
N ARG A 161 3.59 -15.00 9.08
CA ARG A 161 2.59 -15.60 8.19
C ARG A 161 1.17 -15.48 8.75
N GLY A 162 0.18 -15.85 7.93
CA GLY A 162 -1.22 -15.88 8.30
C GLY A 162 -1.71 -14.49 8.74
N ARG A 163 -2.35 -14.41 9.90
CA ARG A 163 -2.91 -13.16 10.41
C ARG A 163 -1.87 -12.03 10.56
N ALA A 164 -0.62 -12.35 10.93
CA ALA A 164 0.41 -11.31 11.10
C ALA A 164 0.81 -10.63 9.79
N LEU A 165 0.62 -11.29 8.65
CA LEU A 165 0.96 -10.76 7.33
C LEU A 165 -0.03 -9.66 6.89
N TRP A 166 -1.27 -9.71 7.36
CA TRP A 166 -2.27 -8.65 7.16
C TRP A 166 -1.90 -7.31 7.81
N GLY A 167 -0.97 -7.31 8.76
CA GLY A 167 -0.41 -6.06 9.29
C GLY A 167 0.29 -5.23 8.20
N MET A 168 0.87 -5.88 7.18
CA MET A 168 1.43 -5.20 6.03
C MET A 168 0.34 -4.45 5.26
N ALA A 169 -0.76 -5.11 4.91
CA ALA A 169 -1.87 -4.47 4.19
C ALA A 169 -2.46 -3.29 4.97
N THR A 170 -2.60 -3.40 6.30
CA THR A 170 -2.99 -2.26 7.15
C THR A 170 -2.00 -1.11 7.00
N ASP A 171 -0.70 -1.37 7.10
CA ASP A 171 0.33 -0.35 7.01
C ASP A 171 0.35 0.31 5.63
N GLU A 172 0.23 -0.45 4.53
CA GLU A 172 0.22 0.09 3.17
C GLU A 172 -1.01 0.95 2.87
N ILE A 173 -2.19 0.57 3.37
CA ILE A 173 -3.41 1.39 3.25
C ILE A 173 -3.17 2.76 3.92
N VAL A 174 -2.68 2.73 5.16
CA VAL A 174 -2.55 3.94 5.98
C VAL A 174 -1.44 4.83 5.44
N GLU A 175 -0.27 4.26 5.19
CA GLU A 175 0.91 5.03 4.79
C GLU A 175 0.86 5.50 3.35
N GLY A 176 0.35 4.67 2.43
CA GLY A 176 0.15 5.09 1.05
C GLY A 176 -0.76 6.30 0.97
N LEU A 177 -1.97 6.20 1.53
CA LEU A 177 -2.92 7.31 1.47
C LEU A 177 -2.43 8.52 2.25
N TRP A 178 -1.84 8.32 3.44
CA TRP A 178 -1.33 9.43 4.25
C TRP A 178 -0.23 10.21 3.53
N TYR A 179 0.75 9.52 2.94
CA TYR A 179 1.82 10.15 2.17
C TYR A 179 1.28 10.95 0.99
N VAL A 180 0.42 10.37 0.16
CA VAL A 180 -0.14 11.08 -1.01
C VAL A 180 -1.02 12.25 -0.57
N ALA A 181 -1.76 12.11 0.53
CA ALA A 181 -2.56 13.20 1.08
C ALA A 181 -1.72 14.37 1.60
N GLN A 182 -0.52 14.13 2.16
CA GLN A 182 0.41 15.20 2.52
C GLN A 182 0.83 16.01 1.27
N LEU A 183 1.15 15.32 0.16
CA LEU A 183 1.48 15.98 -1.11
C LEU A 183 0.32 16.81 -1.68
N LEU A 184 -0.92 16.47 -1.32
CA LEU A 184 -2.14 17.18 -1.71
C LEU A 184 -2.59 18.25 -0.71
N GLY A 185 -1.89 18.43 0.41
CA GLY A 185 -2.32 19.34 1.49
C GLY A 185 -3.56 18.88 2.27
N GLU A 186 -3.88 17.58 2.20
CA GLU A 186 -5.11 16.97 2.74
C GLU A 186 -4.83 16.02 3.92
N GLU A 187 -3.67 16.16 4.55
CA GLU A 187 -3.17 15.25 5.60
C GLU A 187 -4.20 15.00 6.71
N ARG A 188 -4.69 16.06 7.37
CA ARG A 188 -5.63 15.94 8.49
C ARG A 188 -6.93 15.24 8.08
N ARG A 189 -7.42 15.49 6.86
CA ARG A 189 -8.61 14.83 6.32
C ARG A 189 -8.35 13.34 6.11
N ALA A 190 -7.19 12.99 5.53
CA ALA A 190 -6.79 11.60 5.32
C ALA A 190 -6.66 10.84 6.64
N MET A 191 -6.05 11.45 7.67
CA MET A 191 -5.96 10.82 9.00
C MET A 191 -7.35 10.46 9.55
N ALA A 192 -8.30 11.40 9.53
CA ALA A 192 -9.65 11.17 10.03
C ALA A 192 -10.45 10.13 9.20
N GLU A 193 -10.23 10.05 7.89
CA GLU A 193 -10.82 9.00 7.05
C GLU A 193 -10.17 7.64 7.31
N LEU A 194 -8.84 7.57 7.48
CA LEU A 194 -8.11 6.34 7.77
C LEU A 194 -8.45 5.77 9.15
N GLU A 195 -8.64 6.61 10.17
CA GLU A 195 -9.11 6.19 11.49
C GLU A 195 -10.51 5.56 11.44
N ARG A 196 -11.40 6.09 10.58
CA ARG A 196 -12.74 5.53 10.35
C ARG A 196 -12.72 4.30 9.45
N LEU A 197 -11.76 4.21 8.53
CA LEU A 197 -11.58 3.04 7.67
C LEU A 197 -11.06 1.84 8.46
N LEU A 198 -10.10 2.08 9.36
CA LEU A 198 -9.39 1.08 10.18
C LEU A 198 -9.47 1.41 11.69
N PRO A 199 -10.68 1.42 12.29
CA PRO A 199 -10.88 1.73 13.71
C PRO A 199 -10.39 0.61 14.65
N GLY A 200 -10.03 -0.55 14.10
CA GLY A 200 -9.78 -1.78 14.84
C GLY A 200 -10.95 -2.76 14.73
N ALA A 201 -10.70 -4.02 15.09
CA ALA A 201 -11.65 -5.14 14.93
C ALA A 201 -12.16 -5.40 13.48
N THR A 202 -11.56 -4.77 12.47
CA THR A 202 -11.90 -4.93 11.06
C THR A 202 -11.15 -6.12 10.44
N ARG A 203 -11.63 -7.35 10.64
CA ARG A 203 -11.04 -8.53 9.97
C ARG A 203 -11.09 -8.38 8.44
N PRO A 204 -10.08 -8.88 7.69
CA PRO A 204 -8.89 -9.60 8.16
C PRO A 204 -7.74 -8.69 8.65
N TYR A 205 -7.88 -7.38 8.53
CA TYR A 205 -6.86 -6.40 8.92
C TYR A 205 -6.46 -6.50 10.39
N VAL A 206 -5.18 -6.20 10.63
CA VAL A 206 -4.56 -6.21 11.96
C VAL A 206 -4.09 -4.80 12.30
N GLY A 207 -4.38 -4.36 13.53
CA GLY A 207 -4.05 -3.02 13.99
C GLY A 207 -5.12 -1.99 13.66
N THR A 208 -4.75 -0.73 13.74
CA THR A 208 -5.56 0.44 13.42
C THR A 208 -4.74 1.43 12.58
N ALA A 209 -5.31 2.57 12.20
CA ALA A 209 -4.52 3.66 11.63
C ALA A 209 -3.38 4.12 12.55
N ALA A 210 -3.63 4.09 13.87
CA ALA A 210 -2.65 4.28 14.95
C ALA A 210 -1.84 5.58 14.89
N PHE A 211 -2.46 6.68 14.43
CA PHE A 211 -1.83 8.00 14.47
C PHE A 211 -1.63 8.48 15.89
N ARG A 212 -0.54 9.23 16.11
CA ARG A 212 -0.26 9.96 17.35
C ARG A 212 0.69 11.12 17.08
N GLU A 213 0.79 12.03 18.04
CA GLU A 213 1.68 13.19 17.95
C GLU A 213 2.83 13.05 18.96
N LEU A 214 4.02 13.45 18.54
CA LEU A 214 5.21 13.63 19.37
C LEU A 214 5.52 15.11 19.51
N THR A 215 6.12 15.52 20.62
CA THR A 215 6.59 16.91 20.79
C THR A 215 8.00 17.04 20.23
N GLY A 216 8.16 17.88 19.21
CA GLY A 216 9.45 18.21 18.62
C GLY A 216 10.31 19.13 19.50
N PRO A 217 11.60 19.32 19.16
CA PRO A 217 12.54 20.11 19.97
C PRO A 217 12.13 21.58 20.15
N SER A 218 11.39 22.14 19.19
CA SER A 218 10.85 23.51 19.24
C SER A 218 9.44 23.58 19.82
N GLY A 219 8.93 22.48 20.40
CA GLY A 219 7.58 22.40 20.96
C GLY A 219 6.46 22.19 19.93
N ASN A 220 6.79 22.07 18.64
CA ASN A 220 5.83 21.76 17.58
C ASN A 220 5.38 20.30 17.63
N ALA A 221 4.14 20.03 17.22
CA ALA A 221 3.64 18.67 17.07
C ALA A 221 4.26 17.99 15.83
N LEU A 222 4.73 16.76 16.01
CA LEU A 222 5.25 15.89 14.95
C LEU A 222 4.31 14.68 14.81
N THR A 223 3.54 14.64 13.72
CA THR A 223 2.61 13.54 13.44
C THR A 223 3.38 12.25 13.11
N THR A 224 2.99 11.15 13.74
CA THR A 224 3.53 9.82 13.47
C THR A 224 2.44 8.76 13.61
N ARG A 225 2.80 7.49 13.42
CA ARG A 225 1.93 6.35 13.72
C ARG A 225 2.72 5.14 14.19
N ASP A 226 2.04 4.26 14.91
CA ASP A 226 2.59 2.97 15.29
C ASP A 226 2.21 1.90 14.24
N ARG A 227 3.21 1.37 13.52
CA ARG A 227 3.00 0.34 12.49
C ARG A 227 2.49 -0.98 13.07
N ALA A 228 1.65 -1.67 12.32
CA ALA A 228 1.16 -3.01 12.65
C ALA A 228 2.17 -4.12 12.28
N SER A 229 3.10 -3.83 11.35
CA SER A 229 4.07 -4.79 10.82
C SER A 229 5.53 -4.31 10.97
N CYS A 230 6.48 -5.20 10.69
CA CYS A 230 7.91 -4.89 10.66
C CYS A 230 8.52 -5.52 9.40
N CYS A 231 9.15 -4.70 8.57
CA CYS A 231 9.81 -5.12 7.32
C CYS A 231 11.20 -5.76 7.54
N PHE A 232 11.74 -5.72 8.76
CA PHE A 232 13.07 -6.21 9.13
C PHE A 232 14.26 -5.55 8.39
N PHE A 233 14.08 -4.38 7.77
CA PHE A 233 15.16 -3.66 7.07
C PHE A 233 16.36 -3.32 7.96
N TYR A 234 16.15 -3.12 9.27
CA TYR A 234 17.24 -2.92 10.24
C TYR A 234 18.30 -4.05 10.25
N THR A 235 18.00 -5.21 9.66
CA THR A 235 18.96 -6.32 9.52
C THR A 235 19.89 -6.18 8.30
N VAL A 236 19.59 -5.24 7.41
CA VAL A 236 20.41 -4.83 6.27
C VAL A 236 21.14 -3.55 6.65
N ASP A 237 20.41 -2.50 7.01
CA ASP A 237 20.98 -1.24 7.47
C ASP A 237 20.26 -0.78 8.75
N PRO A 238 20.90 -0.90 9.93
CA PRO A 238 20.27 -0.52 11.19
C PRO A 238 20.13 1.01 11.37
N GLU A 239 20.93 1.82 10.70
CA GLU A 239 20.93 3.28 10.86
C GLU A 239 19.85 3.93 9.96
N ASP A 240 19.58 3.32 8.80
CA ASP A 240 18.63 3.82 7.79
C ASP A 240 17.18 3.34 8.01
N THR A 241 16.73 3.25 9.26
CA THR A 241 15.32 2.93 9.53
C THR A 241 14.37 4.06 9.13
N CYS A 242 13.17 3.72 8.66
CA CYS A 242 12.12 4.70 8.40
C CYS A 242 11.67 5.43 9.68
N ALA A 243 11.14 6.66 9.54
CA ALA A 243 10.75 7.50 10.68
C ALA A 243 9.70 6.86 11.59
N ASN A 244 8.84 5.98 11.05
CA ASN A 244 7.82 5.26 11.80
C ASN A 244 8.16 3.77 12.02
N CYS A 245 9.43 3.39 11.92
CA CYS A 245 9.86 2.02 12.19
C CYS A 245 9.48 1.60 13.62
N PRO A 246 8.85 0.43 13.84
CA PRO A 246 8.46 -0.02 15.19
C PRO A 246 9.66 -0.33 16.09
N ARG A 247 10.90 -0.34 15.57
CA ARG A 247 12.13 -0.52 16.35
C ARG A 247 12.68 0.78 16.92
N ASN A 248 12.26 1.93 16.40
CA ASN A 248 12.75 3.20 16.88
C ASN A 248 12.14 3.51 18.25
N CYS A 249 12.89 4.18 19.12
CA CYS A 249 12.33 4.86 20.27
C CYS A 249 11.85 6.26 19.86
N ASP A 250 11.11 6.94 20.72
CA ASP A 250 10.54 8.25 20.38
C ASP A 250 11.61 9.32 20.15
N ALA A 251 12.76 9.24 20.81
CA ALA A 251 13.89 10.14 20.54
C ALA A 251 14.37 10.02 19.08
N VAL A 252 14.59 8.80 18.59
CA VAL A 252 15.00 8.55 17.19
C VAL A 252 13.90 8.95 16.20
N ARG A 253 12.62 8.73 16.55
CA ARG A 253 11.49 9.21 15.73
C ARG A 253 11.48 10.72 15.61
N ILE A 254 11.63 11.44 16.73
CA ILE A 254 11.66 12.90 16.77
C ILE A 254 12.80 13.44 15.90
N GLU A 255 14.00 12.85 16.00
CA GLU A 255 15.14 13.23 15.16
C GLU A 255 14.83 13.07 13.67
N LYS A 256 14.35 11.89 13.24
CA LYS A 256 14.03 11.62 11.83
C LYS A 256 12.89 12.49 11.30
N LEU A 257 11.84 12.70 12.09
CA LEU A 257 10.71 13.55 11.70
C LEU A 257 11.11 15.03 11.62
N THR A 258 11.96 15.50 12.53
CA THR A 258 12.47 16.88 12.51
C THR A 258 13.38 17.11 11.29
N ALA A 259 14.24 16.14 10.96
CA ALA A 259 15.08 16.22 9.77
C ALA A 259 14.26 16.24 8.48
N ALA A 260 13.22 15.42 8.37
CA ALA A 260 12.35 15.39 7.19
C ALA A 260 11.55 16.69 7.01
N ALA A 261 11.15 17.36 8.10
CA ALA A 261 10.43 18.64 8.05
C ALA A 261 11.33 19.85 7.71
N ALA A 262 12.65 19.67 7.73
CA ALA A 262 13.63 20.72 7.42
C ALA A 262 14.07 20.70 5.94
N CYS A 263 13.66 19.69 5.17
CA CYS A 263 13.94 19.53 3.73
C CYS A 263 12.74 19.94 2.88
#